data_AF-A0A941ULQ3-F1
#
_entry.id   AF-A0A941ULQ3-F1
#
_cell.length_a   1.000
_cell.length_b   1.000
_cell.length_c   1.000
_cell.angle_alpha   90.00
_cell.angle_beta   90.00
_cell.angle_gamma   90.00
#
_symmetry.space_group_name_H-M   'P 1'
#
loop_
_entity.id
_entity.type
_entity.pdbx_description
1 polymer ?
#
loop_
_entity_poly.entity_id
_entity_poly.type
_entity_poly.pdbx_seq_one_letter_code
_entity_poly.pdbx_strand_id
1 'polypeptide(L)'
;MLLIPAIDLKDGKCVRLRQGDMSDATVFSEDPVAMARHWVAQGARRLHIVDLNGARSGRPVNEAVIRKMIGAVGGDIPVQLGGGIRDLDTIERYIDDGVAYVVIGTAAVKSPGFLQEACTAFGGHVIVSLDARDGKVATDGWSKLTGHDVIDLAKKFEDYGVDAILYTDIGRDGMMPRPLALRRRDRLQGRAEPRRRTGRRLSRRGAPRAALRRPSVILGPCSPSESSPAWT
;
A
#
# COMPACT_ATOMS: atom_id res chain seq x y z
N MET A 1 -5.57 10.60 -10.86
CA MET A 1 -4.82 9.34 -10.69
C MET A 1 -3.48 9.70 -10.08
N LEU A 2 -3.04 9.01 -9.02
CA LEU A 2 -1.77 9.27 -8.34
C LEU A 2 -0.76 8.23 -8.81
N LEU A 3 0.36 8.65 -9.38
CA LEU A 3 1.48 7.77 -9.72
C LEU A 3 2.43 7.73 -8.52
N ILE A 4 2.71 6.53 -8.02
CA ILE A 4 3.53 6.31 -6.82
C ILE A 4 4.75 5.48 -7.26
N PRO A 5 5.95 6.07 -7.34
CA PRO A 5 7.16 5.29 -7.56
C PRO A 5 7.41 4.34 -6.39
N ALA A 6 7.87 3.13 -6.70
CA ALA A 6 8.24 2.11 -5.74
C ALA A 6 9.75 1.86 -5.76
N ILE A 7 10.34 1.69 -4.58
CA ILE A 7 11.73 1.30 -4.37
C ILE A 7 11.75 0.03 -3.54
N ASP A 8 12.21 -1.06 -4.15
CA ASP A 8 12.44 -2.32 -3.43
C ASP A 8 13.88 -2.36 -2.92
N LEU A 9 14.03 -2.65 -1.63
CA LEU A 9 15.31 -2.72 -0.95
C LEU A 9 15.70 -4.16 -0.66
N LYS A 10 16.88 -4.53 -1.15
CA LYS A 10 17.55 -5.78 -0.79
C LYS A 10 19.01 -5.51 -0.49
N ASP A 11 19.46 -5.96 0.67
CA ASP A 11 20.83 -5.83 1.18
C ASP A 11 21.34 -4.36 1.11
N GLY A 12 20.47 -3.41 1.48
CA GLY A 12 20.75 -1.98 1.44
C GLY A 12 20.78 -1.34 0.04
N LYS A 13 20.43 -2.06 -1.02
CA LYS A 13 20.45 -1.59 -2.41
C LYS A 13 19.06 -1.55 -3.02
N CYS A 14 18.86 -0.67 -4.00
CA CYS A 14 17.65 -0.67 -4.82
C CYS A 14 17.73 -1.80 -5.83
N VAL A 15 16.83 -2.76 -5.71
CA VAL A 15 16.79 -3.93 -6.59
C VAL A 15 15.47 -4.01 -7.33
N ARG A 16 15.43 -4.91 -8.30
CA ARG A 16 14.21 -5.41 -8.92
C ARG A 16 14.28 -6.93 -8.91
N LEU A 17 13.21 -7.58 -8.46
CA LEU A 17 13.07 -9.02 -8.51
C LEU A 17 12.35 -9.42 -9.81
N ARG A 18 12.81 -10.49 -10.45
CA ARG A 18 12.03 -11.10 -11.53
C ARG A 18 10.92 -11.95 -10.93
N GLN A 19 9.66 -11.55 -11.12
CA GLN A 19 8.47 -12.26 -10.59
C GLN A 19 8.55 -12.54 -9.07
N GLY A 20 9.16 -11.65 -8.30
CA GLY A 20 9.31 -11.81 -6.85
C GLY A 20 10.41 -12.78 -6.40
N ASP A 21 11.21 -13.35 -7.32
CA ASP A 21 12.30 -14.25 -6.97
C ASP A 21 13.50 -13.48 -6.36
N MET A 22 13.77 -13.74 -5.08
CA MET A 22 14.88 -13.13 -4.33
C MET A 22 16.27 -13.56 -4.82
N SER A 23 16.37 -14.66 -5.56
CA SER A 23 17.62 -15.16 -6.15
C SER A 23 17.92 -14.53 -7.52
N ASP A 24 16.89 -14.06 -8.23
CA ASP A 24 16.99 -13.35 -9.51
C ASP A 24 16.73 -11.85 -9.29
N ALA A 25 17.68 -11.20 -8.60
CA ALA A 25 17.63 -9.79 -8.27
C ALA A 25 18.61 -8.99 -9.15
N THR A 26 18.10 -7.99 -9.87
CA THR A 26 18.93 -7.01 -10.58
C THR A 26 19.10 -5.76 -9.71
N VAL A 27 20.34 -5.35 -9.47
CA VAL A 27 20.63 -4.09 -8.75
C VAL A 27 20.47 -2.93 -9.74
N PHE A 28 19.58 -1.99 -9.43
CA PHE A 28 19.35 -0.80 -10.25
C PHE A 28 20.08 0.43 -9.70
N SER A 29 20.26 0.51 -8.39
CA SER A 29 21.05 1.56 -7.73
C SER A 29 21.62 1.04 -6.43
N GLU A 30 22.87 1.43 -6.15
CA GLU A 30 23.53 1.16 -4.87
C GLU A 30 23.28 2.26 -3.83
N ASP A 31 22.66 3.37 -4.22
CA ASP A 31 22.32 4.49 -3.34
C ASP A 31 20.80 4.71 -3.28
N PRO A 32 20.11 4.12 -2.28
CA PRO A 32 18.69 4.33 -2.07
C PRO A 32 18.30 5.75 -1.68
N VAL A 33 19.20 6.48 -1.04
CA VAL A 33 18.95 7.86 -0.60
C VAL A 33 18.91 8.80 -1.80
N ALA A 34 19.88 8.65 -2.72
CA ALA A 34 19.88 9.35 -3.99
C ALA A 34 18.65 8.98 -4.83
N MET A 35 18.24 7.70 -4.83
CA MET A 35 17.03 7.26 -5.54
C MET A 35 15.75 7.89 -4.99
N ALA A 36 15.62 8.01 -3.67
CA ALA A 36 14.48 8.68 -3.05
C ALA A 36 14.41 10.16 -3.46
N ARG A 37 15.53 10.87 -3.39
CA ARG A 37 15.63 12.28 -3.83
C ARG A 37 15.34 12.45 -5.32
N HIS A 38 15.80 11.51 -6.14
CA HIS A 38 15.52 11.52 -7.57
C HIS A 38 14.01 11.54 -7.83
N TRP A 39 13.24 10.66 -7.19
CA TRP A 39 11.79 10.63 -7.37
C TRP A 39 11.08 11.88 -6.87
N VAL A 40 11.52 12.46 -5.75
CA VAL A 40 11.02 13.77 -5.29
C VAL A 40 11.27 14.83 -6.36
N ALA A 41 12.48 14.90 -6.91
CA ALA A 41 12.84 15.85 -7.97
C ALA A 41 12.06 15.63 -9.28
N GLN A 42 11.64 14.41 -9.57
CA GLN A 42 10.74 14.10 -10.71
C GLN A 42 9.27 14.46 -10.44
N GLY A 43 8.95 15.04 -9.28
CA GLY A 43 7.59 15.47 -8.95
C GLY A 43 6.67 14.34 -8.45
N ALA A 44 7.25 13.25 -7.92
CA ALA A 44 6.47 12.27 -7.17
C ALA A 44 5.70 12.96 -6.05
N ARG A 45 4.50 12.48 -5.72
CA ARG A 45 3.67 13.03 -4.62
C ARG A 45 3.53 12.05 -3.44
N ARG A 46 4.10 10.87 -3.58
CA ARG A 46 4.18 9.81 -2.56
C ARG A 46 5.27 8.85 -3.00
N LEU A 47 6.01 8.28 -2.06
CA LEU A 47 7.02 7.26 -2.33
C LEU A 47 6.63 5.95 -1.66
N HIS A 48 6.71 4.84 -2.39
CA HIS A 48 6.54 3.50 -1.82
C HIS A 48 7.90 2.83 -1.66
N ILE A 49 8.18 2.30 -0.47
CA ILE A 49 9.40 1.57 -0.16
C ILE A 49 9.01 0.18 0.35
N VAL A 50 9.73 -0.85 -0.10
CA VAL A 50 9.55 -2.23 0.36
C VAL A 50 10.87 -2.77 0.88
N ASP A 51 10.94 -3.16 2.15
CA ASP A 51 12.05 -3.94 2.71
C ASP A 51 11.86 -5.43 2.35
N LEU A 52 12.53 -5.90 1.29
CA LEU A 52 12.42 -7.28 0.84
C LEU A 52 13.11 -8.26 1.81
N ASN A 53 14.24 -7.87 2.41
CA ASN A 53 14.87 -8.67 3.46
C ASN A 53 13.94 -8.78 4.67
N GLY A 54 13.25 -7.69 5.02
CA GLY A 54 12.30 -7.67 6.11
C GLY A 54 11.05 -8.50 5.81
N ALA A 55 10.51 -8.40 4.60
CA ALA A 55 9.39 -9.23 4.14
C ALA A 55 9.70 -10.73 4.28
N ARG A 56 10.93 -11.13 3.92
CA ARG A 56 11.38 -12.53 4.00
C ARG A 56 11.68 -12.99 5.44
N SER A 57 12.41 -12.19 6.21
CA SER A 57 12.82 -12.55 7.58
C SER A 57 11.70 -12.38 8.62
N GLY A 58 10.69 -11.58 8.30
CA GLY A 58 9.57 -11.28 9.18
C GLY A 58 9.84 -10.22 10.23
N ARG A 59 10.93 -9.46 10.09
CA ARG A 59 11.30 -8.33 10.93
C ARG A 59 12.03 -7.28 10.09
N PRO A 60 12.02 -5.99 10.43
CA PRO A 60 12.85 -4.98 9.78
C PRO A 60 14.32 -5.41 9.66
N VAL A 61 14.92 -5.21 8.48
CA VAL A 61 16.35 -5.46 8.25
C VAL A 61 17.04 -4.20 7.72
N ASN A 62 16.37 -3.44 6.86
CA ASN A 62 16.92 -2.25 6.21
C ASN A 62 16.56 -0.93 6.91
N GLU A 63 16.17 -0.98 8.19
CA GLU A 63 15.67 0.17 8.97
C GLU A 63 16.61 1.39 8.92
N ALA A 64 17.92 1.18 9.09
CA ALA A 64 18.90 2.26 9.08
C ALA A 64 18.99 3.01 7.74
N VAL A 65 18.86 2.31 6.60
CA VAL A 65 18.86 2.96 5.29
C VAL A 65 17.51 3.62 5.00
N ILE A 66 16.41 3.00 5.42
CA ILE A 66 15.06 3.57 5.29
C ILE A 66 14.97 4.90 6.04
N ARG A 67 15.50 5.00 7.27
CA ARG A 67 15.53 6.27 8.02
C ARG A 67 16.30 7.36 7.27
N LYS A 68 17.43 7.02 6.64
CA LYS A 68 18.18 7.97 5.80
C LYS A 68 17.38 8.40 4.57
N MET A 69 16.65 7.49 3.94
CA MET A 69 15.77 7.82 2.82
C MET A 69 14.63 8.76 3.25
N ILE A 70 13.98 8.49 4.37
CA ILE A 70 12.90 9.35 4.92
C ILE A 70 13.45 10.75 5.21
N GLY A 71 14.60 10.84 5.91
CA GLY A 71 15.26 12.10 6.18
C GLY A 71 15.67 12.87 4.91
N ALA A 72 16.04 12.15 3.85
CA ALA A 72 16.39 12.76 2.56
C ALA A 72 15.19 13.22 1.74
N VAL A 73 14.02 12.61 1.93
CA VAL A 73 12.72 13.10 1.42
C VAL A 73 12.25 14.32 2.21
N GLY A 74 12.71 14.49 3.46
CA GLY A 74 12.54 15.72 4.22
C GLY A 74 11.10 16.09 4.57
N GLY A 75 10.16 15.15 4.42
CA GLY A 75 8.72 15.41 4.55
C GLY A 75 8.07 16.10 3.36
N ASP A 76 8.81 16.31 2.25
CA ASP A 76 8.26 16.90 1.02
C ASP A 76 7.08 16.09 0.47
N ILE A 77 7.16 14.77 0.61
CA ILE A 77 6.11 13.82 0.23
C ILE A 77 5.92 12.73 1.28
N PRO A 78 4.69 12.21 1.44
CA PRO A 78 4.45 11.06 2.31
C PRO A 78 5.18 9.81 1.79
N VAL A 79 5.74 9.04 2.72
CA VAL A 79 6.37 7.74 2.46
C VAL A 79 5.45 6.62 2.96
N GLN A 80 5.24 5.60 2.13
CA GLN A 80 4.57 4.36 2.53
C GLN A 80 5.57 3.20 2.53
N LEU A 81 5.69 2.50 3.65
CA LEU A 81 6.70 1.46 3.88
C LEU A 81 6.07 0.09 4.13
N GLY A 82 6.49 -0.92 3.37
CA GLY A 82 6.17 -2.32 3.62
C GLY A 82 7.41 -3.17 3.89
N GLY A 83 7.21 -4.37 4.40
CA GLY A 83 8.26 -5.39 4.59
C GLY A 83 8.59 -5.67 6.06
N GLY A 84 8.24 -6.88 6.52
CA GLY A 84 8.63 -7.36 7.85
C GLY A 84 7.84 -6.80 9.03
N ILE A 85 6.73 -6.08 8.78
CA ILE A 85 5.89 -5.49 9.82
C ILE A 85 4.91 -6.54 10.36
N ARG A 86 5.12 -6.99 11.61
CA ARG A 86 4.34 -8.07 12.24
C ARG A 86 3.88 -7.80 13.67
N ASP A 87 4.26 -6.66 14.23
CA ASP A 87 3.93 -6.24 15.60
C ASP A 87 3.70 -4.72 15.64
N LEU A 88 3.02 -4.25 16.70
CA LEU A 88 2.63 -2.85 16.87
C LEU A 88 3.84 -1.97 17.16
N ASP A 89 4.82 -2.46 17.93
CA ASP A 89 6.05 -1.72 18.24
C ASP A 89 6.81 -1.33 16.98
N THR A 90 6.84 -2.20 15.97
CA THR A 90 7.46 -1.92 14.67
C THR A 90 6.70 -0.84 13.90
N ILE A 91 5.36 -0.82 14.00
CA ILE A 91 4.55 0.23 13.38
C ILE A 91 4.84 1.58 14.04
N GLU A 92 4.83 1.62 15.37
CA GLU A 92 5.12 2.82 16.15
C GLU A 92 6.50 3.41 15.79
N ARG A 93 7.55 2.58 15.81
CA ARG A 93 8.91 3.01 15.44
C ARG A 93 8.98 3.62 14.04
N TYR A 94 8.30 3.04 13.06
CA TYR A 94 8.32 3.57 11.71
C TYR A 94 7.56 4.89 11.58
N ILE A 95 6.41 5.02 12.24
CA ILE A 95 5.65 6.27 12.25
C ILE A 95 6.49 7.38 12.92
N ASP A 96 7.15 7.08 14.04
CA ASP A 96 8.06 8.00 14.73
C ASP A 96 9.26 8.41 13.86
N ASP A 97 9.78 7.49 13.04
CA ASP A 97 10.83 7.77 12.05
C ASP A 97 10.35 8.64 10.87
N GLY A 98 9.04 8.94 10.78
CA GLY A 98 8.45 9.80 9.76
C GLY A 98 7.76 9.07 8.60
N VAL A 99 7.52 7.75 8.72
CA VAL A 99 6.70 7.01 7.76
C VAL A 99 5.25 7.45 7.89
N ALA A 100 4.66 7.91 6.79
CA ALA A 100 3.26 8.33 6.77
C ALA A 100 2.31 7.13 6.78
N TYR A 101 2.66 6.03 6.10
CA TYR A 101 1.83 4.84 6.03
C TYR A 101 2.65 3.54 6.14
N VAL A 102 2.20 2.62 6.99
CA VAL A 102 2.73 1.26 7.03
C VAL A 102 1.90 0.34 6.14
N VAL A 103 2.56 -0.51 5.37
CA VAL A 103 1.93 -1.46 4.45
C VAL A 103 2.06 -2.87 5.02
N ILE A 104 0.91 -3.44 5.41
CA ILE A 104 0.82 -4.77 6.03
C ILE A 104 0.27 -5.76 4.99
N GLY A 105 1.11 -6.70 4.54
CA GLY A 105 0.70 -7.76 3.61
C GLY A 105 0.41 -9.08 4.32
N THR A 106 1.36 -10.01 4.27
CA THR A 106 1.23 -11.38 4.82
C THR A 106 0.66 -11.44 6.25
N ALA A 107 1.07 -10.54 7.15
CA ALA A 107 0.59 -10.53 8.54
C ALA A 107 -0.91 -10.21 8.66
N ALA A 108 -1.45 -9.37 7.77
CA ALA A 108 -2.88 -9.03 7.74
C ALA A 108 -3.75 -10.25 7.43
N VAL A 109 -3.27 -11.11 6.53
CA VAL A 109 -4.00 -12.32 6.11
C VAL A 109 -3.85 -13.44 7.15
N LYS A 110 -2.64 -13.65 7.68
CA LYS A 110 -2.36 -14.71 8.66
C LYS A 110 -2.91 -14.41 10.05
N SER A 111 -2.88 -13.15 10.46
CA SER A 111 -3.29 -12.69 11.78
C SER A 111 -4.24 -11.48 11.65
N PRO A 112 -5.51 -11.68 11.27
CA PRO A 112 -6.45 -10.56 11.11
C PRO A 112 -6.67 -9.75 12.39
N GLY A 113 -6.50 -10.35 13.57
CA GLY A 113 -6.54 -9.63 14.85
C GLY A 113 -5.46 -8.56 14.97
N PHE A 114 -4.23 -8.88 14.53
CA PHE A 114 -3.13 -7.92 14.48
C PHE A 114 -3.45 -6.72 13.58
N LEU A 115 -4.04 -6.96 12.40
CA LEU A 115 -4.44 -5.85 11.52
C LEU A 115 -5.50 -4.96 12.19
N GLN A 116 -6.48 -5.55 12.87
CA GLN A 116 -7.53 -4.81 13.55
C GLN A 116 -6.97 -3.97 14.71
N GLU A 117 -6.06 -4.52 15.50
CA GLU A 117 -5.35 -3.81 16.56
C GLU A 117 -4.52 -2.65 15.98
N ALA A 118 -3.79 -2.89 14.88
CA ALA A 118 -3.00 -1.87 14.19
C ALA A 118 -3.87 -0.72 13.67
N CYS A 119 -5.03 -1.02 13.07
CA CYS A 119 -5.94 0.02 12.59
C CYS A 119 -6.58 0.80 13.74
N THR A 120 -6.80 0.16 14.90
CA THR A 120 -7.33 0.80 16.10
C THR A 120 -6.30 1.73 16.74
N ALA A 121 -5.05 1.29 16.85
CA ALA A 121 -3.97 2.06 17.45
C ALA A 121 -3.44 3.18 16.52
N PHE A 122 -3.31 2.90 15.23
CA PHE A 122 -2.67 3.77 14.23
C PHE A 122 -3.62 4.13 13.08
N GLY A 123 -4.84 4.55 13.43
CA GLY A 123 -5.87 4.91 12.45
C GLY A 123 -5.38 5.96 11.44
N GLY A 124 -5.60 5.71 10.14
CA GLY A 124 -5.14 6.58 9.06
C GLY A 124 -3.69 6.35 8.60
N HIS A 125 -2.93 5.49 9.29
CA HIS A 125 -1.55 5.15 8.91
C HIS A 125 -1.42 3.73 8.33
N VAL A 126 -2.46 2.91 8.38
CA VAL A 126 -2.38 1.49 7.98
C VAL A 126 -2.94 1.29 6.57
N ILE A 127 -2.10 0.75 5.69
CA ILE A 127 -2.48 0.27 4.36
C ILE A 127 -2.33 -1.26 4.36
N VAL A 128 -3.30 -1.96 3.79
CA VAL A 128 -3.21 -3.42 3.62
C VAL A 128 -2.77 -3.77 2.20
N SER A 129 -1.82 -4.69 2.05
CA SER A 129 -1.42 -5.24 0.75
C SER A 129 -2.10 -6.57 0.51
N LEU A 130 -2.80 -6.68 -0.62
CA LEU A 130 -3.48 -7.89 -1.08
C LEU A 130 -2.89 -8.27 -2.43
N ASP A 131 -1.97 -9.24 -2.39
CA ASP A 131 -1.40 -9.85 -3.57
C ASP A 131 -2.30 -11.02 -3.99
N ALA A 132 -2.77 -11.04 -5.24
CA ALA A 132 -3.73 -12.04 -5.69
C ALA A 132 -3.36 -12.64 -7.04
N ARG A 133 -3.66 -13.93 -7.19
CA ARG A 133 -3.59 -14.69 -8.44
C ARG A 133 -4.95 -15.35 -8.67
N ASP A 134 -5.52 -15.12 -9.84
CA ASP A 134 -6.83 -15.70 -10.21
C ASP A 134 -7.92 -15.43 -9.16
N GLY A 135 -7.89 -14.24 -8.54
CA GLY A 135 -8.83 -13.82 -7.49
C GLY A 135 -8.54 -14.38 -6.09
N LYS A 136 -7.51 -15.21 -5.93
CA LYS A 136 -7.10 -15.80 -4.65
C LYS A 136 -5.88 -15.09 -4.07
N VAL A 137 -5.93 -14.80 -2.77
CA VAL A 137 -4.83 -14.10 -2.09
C VAL A 137 -3.62 -15.01 -1.91
N ALA A 138 -2.44 -14.50 -2.26
CA ALA A 138 -1.16 -15.11 -2.00
C ALA A 138 -0.45 -14.43 -0.82
N THR A 139 0.34 -15.21 -0.08
CA THR A 139 1.09 -14.78 1.10
C THR A 139 2.52 -15.31 1.03
N ASP A 140 3.38 -14.91 1.97
CA ASP A 140 4.79 -15.36 2.05
C ASP A 140 5.59 -15.02 0.78
N GLY A 141 5.50 -13.78 0.30
CA GLY A 141 6.20 -13.35 -0.91
C GLY A 141 5.76 -14.15 -2.15
N TRP A 142 4.44 -14.34 -2.29
CA TRP A 142 3.77 -15.03 -3.40
C TRP A 142 3.94 -16.55 -3.44
N SER A 143 4.67 -17.14 -2.50
CA SER A 143 4.91 -18.58 -2.46
C SER A 143 3.70 -19.40 -2.00
N LYS A 144 2.77 -18.81 -1.23
CA LYS A 144 1.64 -19.54 -0.63
C LYS A 144 0.30 -18.95 -1.04
N LEU A 145 -0.42 -19.63 -1.93
CA LEU A 145 -1.83 -19.34 -2.21
C LEU A 145 -2.70 -19.69 -0.99
N THR A 146 -3.65 -18.81 -0.70
CA THR A 146 -4.69 -19.04 0.30
C THR A 146 -6.01 -19.39 -0.38
N GLY A 147 -6.94 -20.01 0.35
CA GLY A 147 -8.30 -20.24 -0.16
C GLY A 147 -9.17 -18.98 -0.22
N HIS A 148 -8.70 -17.87 0.35
CA HIS A 148 -9.48 -16.65 0.51
C HIS A 148 -9.60 -15.88 -0.79
N ASP A 149 -10.82 -15.42 -1.07
CA ASP A 149 -11.09 -14.50 -2.17
C ASP A 149 -10.60 -13.09 -1.81
N VAL A 150 -9.93 -12.43 -2.76
CA VAL A 150 -9.35 -11.10 -2.54
C VAL A 150 -10.41 -10.02 -2.31
N ILE A 151 -11.58 -10.13 -2.95
CA ILE A 151 -12.66 -9.15 -2.80
C ILE A 151 -13.29 -9.26 -1.42
N ASP A 152 -13.47 -10.49 -0.93
CA ASP A 152 -14.05 -10.72 0.40
C ASP A 152 -13.10 -10.27 1.51
N LEU A 153 -11.80 -10.53 1.37
CA LEU A 153 -10.80 -10.01 2.30
C LEU A 153 -10.69 -8.49 2.24
N ALA A 154 -10.73 -7.90 1.04
CA ALA A 154 -10.72 -6.45 0.88
C ALA A 154 -11.86 -5.81 1.68
N LYS A 155 -13.12 -6.24 1.47
CA LYS A 155 -14.29 -5.73 2.20
C LYS A 155 -14.14 -5.87 3.71
N LYS A 156 -13.69 -7.05 4.16
CA LYS A 156 -13.45 -7.30 5.59
C LYS A 156 -12.42 -6.34 6.18
N PHE A 157 -11.37 -6.03 5.45
CA PHE A 157 -10.33 -5.11 5.91
C PHE A 157 -10.75 -3.63 5.82
N GLU A 158 -11.66 -3.26 4.90
CA GLU A 158 -12.31 -1.95 4.94
C GLU A 158 -13.05 -1.74 6.27
N ASP A 159 -13.74 -2.76 6.76
CA ASP A 159 -14.47 -2.71 8.04
C ASP A 159 -13.53 -2.55 9.25
N TYR A 160 -12.25 -2.92 9.12
CA TYR A 160 -11.25 -2.75 10.17
C TYR A 160 -10.69 -1.32 10.24
N GLY A 161 -10.94 -0.50 9.21
CA GLY A 161 -10.50 0.89 9.17
C GLY A 161 -9.12 1.13 8.53
N VAL A 162 -8.71 0.26 7.59
CA VAL A 162 -7.53 0.53 6.76
C VAL A 162 -7.73 1.83 5.95
N ASP A 163 -6.65 2.60 5.76
CA ASP A 163 -6.69 3.85 4.97
C ASP A 163 -6.76 3.58 3.46
N ALA A 164 -6.06 2.53 3.03
CA ALA A 164 -6.03 2.10 1.64
C ALA A 164 -5.80 0.60 1.52
N ILE A 165 -6.18 0.07 0.35
CA ILE A 165 -5.86 -1.29 -0.07
C ILE A 165 -4.91 -1.19 -1.26
N LEU A 166 -3.71 -1.76 -1.10
CA LEU A 166 -2.76 -1.96 -2.17
C LEU A 166 -3.03 -3.34 -2.80
N TYR A 167 -3.44 -3.35 -4.07
CA TYR A 167 -3.77 -4.58 -4.77
C TYR A 167 -2.72 -4.88 -5.85
N THR A 168 -2.16 -6.09 -5.81
CA THR A 168 -1.17 -6.56 -6.79
C THR A 168 -1.70 -7.83 -7.46
N ASP A 169 -1.83 -7.80 -8.79
CA ASP A 169 -2.12 -9.01 -9.58
C ASP A 169 -0.81 -9.72 -9.92
N ILE A 170 -0.44 -10.72 -9.12
CA ILE A 170 0.84 -11.43 -9.26
C ILE A 170 0.91 -12.28 -10.53
N GLY A 171 -0.24 -12.59 -11.16
CA GLY A 171 -0.26 -13.29 -12.44
C GLY A 171 0.20 -12.40 -13.61
N ARG A 172 0.16 -11.08 -13.42
CA ARG A 172 0.56 -10.07 -14.41
C ARG A 172 1.80 -9.30 -13.98
N ASP A 173 2.16 -9.33 -12.70
CA ASP A 173 3.34 -8.63 -12.23
C ASP A 173 4.63 -9.24 -12.84
N GLY A 174 5.49 -8.38 -13.37
CA GLY A 174 6.65 -8.78 -14.17
C GLY A 174 6.37 -9.26 -15.61
N MET A 175 5.12 -9.27 -16.07
CA MET A 175 4.74 -9.60 -17.46
C MET A 175 3.94 -8.45 -18.10
N MET A 176 4.38 -7.89 -19.23
CA MET A 176 3.48 -7.01 -20.03
C MET A 176 2.19 -7.79 -20.37
N PRO A 177 0.96 -7.19 -20.33
CA PRO A 177 0.62 -5.97 -21.08
C PRO A 177 -0.49 -5.03 -20.51
N ARG A 178 -0.46 -3.75 -20.95
CA ARG A 178 -1.49 -2.68 -20.82
C ARG A 178 -1.91 -2.22 -19.41
N PRO A 179 -2.06 -0.90 -19.17
CA PRO A 179 -2.69 -0.38 -17.96
C PRO A 179 -4.13 -0.88 -17.81
N LEU A 180 -4.54 -1.18 -16.57
CA LEU A 180 -5.94 -1.45 -16.22
C LEU A 180 -6.80 -0.23 -16.59
N ALA A 181 -7.53 -0.34 -17.72
CA ALA A 181 -8.66 0.52 -17.98
C ALA A 181 -9.79 0.13 -17.02
N LEU A 182 -9.89 0.82 -15.89
CA LEU A 182 -11.05 0.69 -15.01
C LEU A 182 -12.29 1.18 -15.79
N ARG A 183 -13.13 0.24 -16.27
CA ARG A 183 -14.49 0.60 -16.67
C ARG A 183 -15.20 1.11 -15.44
N ARG A 184 -15.45 2.43 -15.37
CA ARG A 184 -16.45 2.98 -14.44
C ARG A 184 -17.76 2.24 -14.67
N ARG A 185 -18.19 1.43 -13.71
CA ARG A 185 -19.59 0.99 -13.67
C ARG A 185 -20.43 2.13 -13.10
N ASP A 186 -20.86 3.02 -13.99
CA ASP A 186 -22.12 3.72 -13.82
C ASP A 186 -23.24 2.68 -13.83
N ARG A 187 -23.70 2.25 -12.65
CA ARG A 187 -25.06 1.73 -12.40
C ARG A 187 -25.17 1.20 -10.96
N LEU A 188 -25.34 2.12 -10.02
CA LEU A 188 -26.15 1.91 -8.82
C LEU A 188 -26.83 3.25 -8.46
N GLN A 189 -27.61 3.80 -9.39
CA GLN A 189 -28.68 4.72 -9.01
C GLN A 189 -29.94 3.86 -8.76
N GLY A 190 -30.03 3.33 -7.55
CA GLY A 190 -31.31 2.94 -6.98
C GLY A 190 -32.13 4.23 -6.80
N ARG A 191 -33.28 4.28 -7.45
CA ARG A 191 -34.25 5.37 -7.36
C ARG A 191 -34.55 5.68 -5.89
N ALA A 192 -34.21 6.88 -5.44
CA ALA A 192 -34.80 7.48 -4.25
C ALA A 192 -35.87 8.47 -4.71
N GLU A 193 -37.13 8.10 -4.54
CA GLU A 193 -38.30 8.94 -4.77
C GLU A 193 -38.37 10.05 -3.69
N PRO A 194 -38.69 11.31 -4.03
CA PRO A 194 -38.65 12.38 -3.05
C PRO A 194 -39.96 12.43 -2.24
N ARG A 195 -39.96 11.86 -1.03
CA ARG A 195 -41.02 12.14 -0.05
C ARG A 195 -40.80 13.50 0.60
N ARG A 196 -41.66 14.47 0.26
CA ARG A 196 -41.83 15.73 1.00
C ARG A 196 -42.19 15.42 2.46
N ARG A 197 -41.50 16.03 3.42
CA ARG A 197 -42.04 16.24 4.76
C ARG A 197 -41.60 17.58 5.34
N THR A 198 -42.60 18.41 5.56
CA THR A 198 -42.61 19.64 6.34
C THR A 198 -42.33 19.37 7.82
N GLY A 199 -41.62 20.29 8.49
CA GLY A 199 -41.87 20.57 9.91
C GLY A 199 -40.73 20.33 10.92
N ARG A 200 -40.31 21.46 11.51
CA ARG A 200 -39.79 21.69 12.88
C ARG A 200 -38.42 21.14 13.32
N ARG A 201 -37.55 22.11 13.61
CA ARG A 201 -36.42 22.12 14.55
C ARG A 201 -36.66 21.23 15.79
N LEU A 202 -35.67 20.44 16.14
CA LEU A 202 -35.23 20.23 17.53
C LEU A 202 -33.71 20.04 17.56
N SER A 203 -33.09 20.73 18.51
CA SER A 203 -31.66 20.76 18.82
C SER A 203 -31.14 19.43 19.34
N ARG A 204 -29.94 19.03 18.91
CA ARG A 204 -28.94 18.34 19.73
C ARG A 204 -27.59 18.46 19.03
N ARG A 205 -26.62 19.09 19.72
CA ARG A 205 -25.21 19.11 19.30
C ARG A 205 -24.70 17.67 19.31
N GLY A 206 -24.66 17.05 18.14
CA GLY A 206 -23.96 15.79 17.93
C GLY A 206 -22.49 16.09 17.68
N ALA A 207 -21.61 15.38 18.39
CA ALA A 207 -20.19 15.28 18.07
C ALA A 207 -20.01 14.95 16.58
N PRO A 208 -18.94 15.43 15.91
CA PRO A 208 -18.71 15.10 14.52
C PRO A 208 -18.50 13.59 14.41
N ARG A 209 -19.46 12.89 13.79
CA ARG A 209 -19.23 11.56 13.23
C ARG A 209 -18.03 11.72 12.31
N ALA A 210 -16.89 11.11 12.67
CA ALA A 210 -15.79 10.93 11.75
C ALA A 210 -16.39 10.35 10.47
N ALA A 211 -16.36 11.11 9.38
CA ALA A 211 -16.79 10.61 8.09
C ALA A 211 -15.85 9.46 7.77
N LEU A 212 -16.37 8.21 7.86
CA LEU A 212 -15.65 7.02 7.43
C LEU A 212 -15.27 7.23 5.97
N ARG A 213 -14.02 7.67 5.76
CA ARG A 213 -13.44 7.76 4.43
C ARG A 213 -13.38 6.32 3.92
N ARG A 214 -13.99 6.08 2.76
CA ARG A 214 -13.80 4.81 2.08
C ARG A 214 -12.33 4.68 1.72
N PRO A 215 -11.70 3.52 1.98
CA PRO A 215 -10.30 3.35 1.66
C PRO A 215 -10.07 3.54 0.16
N SER A 216 -8.93 4.13 -0.16
CA SER A 216 -8.51 4.27 -1.56
C SER A 216 -7.95 2.93 -2.04
N VAL A 217 -8.30 2.50 -3.26
CA VAL A 217 -7.62 1.35 -3.90
C VAL A 217 -6.41 1.88 -4.65
N ILE A 218 -5.23 1.45 -4.24
CA ILE A 218 -3.96 1.72 -4.92
C ILE A 218 -3.61 0.47 -5.72
N LEU A 219 -3.48 0.62 -7.04
CA LEU A 219 -2.89 -0.44 -7.85
C LEU A 219 -1.40 -0.50 -7.50
N GLY A 220 -0.94 -1.70 -7.11
CA GLY A 220 0.46 -1.96 -6.80
C GLY A 220 1.38 -1.57 -7.97
N PRO A 221 2.66 -1.34 -7.71
CA PRO A 221 3.60 -0.90 -8.74
C PRO A 221 3.65 -1.92 -9.89
N CYS A 222 3.21 -1.51 -11.08
CA CYS A 222 3.70 -2.13 -12.31
C CYS A 222 5.15 -1.66 -12.46
N SER A 223 6.11 -2.57 -12.40
CA SER A 223 7.53 -2.27 -12.63
C SER A 223 7.71 -1.37 -13.86
N PRO A 224 8.29 -0.16 -13.75
CA PRO A 224 8.49 0.72 -14.90
C PRO A 224 9.56 0.09 -15.80
N SER A 225 9.14 -0.47 -16.93
CA SER A 225 10.03 -0.85 -18.03
C SER A 225 10.31 0.38 -18.88
N GLU A 226 11.57 0.78 -18.90
CA GLU A 226 12.20 1.66 -19.89
C GLU A 226 11.66 3.10 -20.01
N SER A 227 12.61 4.03 -19.93
CA SER A 227 12.53 5.32 -20.57
C SER A 227 12.08 5.16 -22.03
N SER A 228 10.81 5.43 -22.31
CA SER A 228 10.33 5.68 -23.67
C SER A 228 9.84 7.13 -23.75
N PRO A 229 10.31 7.94 -24.72
CA PRO A 229 9.90 9.33 -24.88
C PRO A 229 8.52 9.33 -25.53
N ALA A 230 7.48 9.15 -24.73
CA ALA A 230 6.10 9.25 -25.19
C ALA A 230 5.28 10.06 -24.18
N TRP A 231 5.70 11.31 -24.00
CA TRP A 231 4.87 12.37 -23.43
C TRP A 231 4.88 13.53 -24.42
N THR A 232 4.09 13.38 -25.49
CA THR A 232 3.49 14.47 -26.27
C THR A 232 2.02 14.14 -26.42
#